data_AF-A0A6N7PNU7-F1
#
_entry.id   AF-A0A6N7PNU7-F1
#
_cell.length_a   1.000
_cell.length_b   1.000
_cell.length_c   1.000
_cell.angle_alpha   90.00
_cell.angle_beta   90.00
_cell.angle_gamma   90.00
#
_symmetry.space_group_name_H-M   'P 1'
#
loop_
_entity.id
_entity.type
_entity.pdbx_description
1 polymer ?
#
loop_
_entity_poly.entity_id
_entity_poly.type
_entity_poly.pdbx_seq_one_letter_code
_entity_poly.pdbx_strand_id
1 'polypeptide(L)'
;MRFSNVAASLAAFGLLSLGMLGSGCGDDTTQPPPPPPSGAACALTEKCVTADPTCIALVDNAGQAEFGLRMSQILISKPATLAPATFVGGVVGGGVALNDTDCNLAGQGTFSWLLHFDTATNTVCTGGAKPVTDPADGFTFVNEMIGGFQITPIKFTAPELAQGTFEVEVGQDIVVPIYTAEPNSPPVLLPLKKARIIGAKLSSSNNCVGSYDAEALDPLNLCRPDPAQNQFTYKNAGKIEGYITLEQADEVIVDLANKTLCAILTGTDDGATPIAKCVRDMNGKIDYQGDWCDATNAAADAMCADSVALGAEFAASAVKINGGCPL
;
A
#
# COMPACT_ATOMS: atom_id res chain seq x y z
N MET A 1 -19.01 -24.14 28.18
CA MET A 1 -17.79 -24.30 28.99
C MET A 1 -17.57 -22.98 29.71
N ARG A 2 -17.49 -22.99 31.04
CA ARG A 2 -17.41 -21.79 31.89
C ARG A 2 -15.94 -21.39 32.02
N PHE A 3 -15.58 -20.16 31.67
CA PHE A 3 -14.27 -19.59 32.01
C PHE A 3 -14.42 -18.46 33.01
N SER A 4 -13.72 -18.63 34.12
CA SER A 4 -13.70 -17.78 35.29
C SER A 4 -12.85 -16.53 35.05
N ASN A 5 -13.35 -15.40 35.55
CA ASN A 5 -12.62 -14.14 35.70
C ASN A 5 -11.50 -14.29 36.74
N VAL A 6 -10.27 -13.87 36.40
CA VAL A 6 -9.20 -13.62 37.38
C VAL A 6 -8.76 -12.17 37.22
N ALA A 7 -9.05 -11.38 38.26
CA ALA A 7 -8.53 -10.04 38.47
C ALA A 7 -7.26 -10.13 39.32
N ALA A 8 -6.18 -9.47 38.89
CA ALA A 8 -4.99 -9.18 39.69
C ALA A 8 -4.74 -7.67 39.57
N SER A 9 -5.19 -6.89 40.56
CA SER A 9 -4.38 -6.39 41.69
C SER A 9 -3.12 -5.63 41.26
N LEU A 10 -3.26 -4.32 41.00
CA LEU A 10 -2.15 -3.38 40.94
C LEU A 10 -1.60 -3.14 42.35
N ALA A 11 -0.32 -3.43 42.54
CA ALA A 11 0.45 -3.02 43.71
C ALA A 11 1.13 -1.67 43.45
N ALA A 12 0.87 -0.72 44.34
CA ALA A 12 1.50 0.59 44.38
C ALA A 12 2.99 0.47 44.70
N PHE A 13 3.85 1.02 43.83
CA PHE A 13 5.25 1.26 44.14
C PHE A 13 5.42 2.70 44.65
N GLY A 14 5.86 2.80 45.90
CA GLY A 14 6.16 4.05 46.58
C GLY A 14 7.41 4.74 46.02
N LEU A 15 7.27 6.05 45.83
CA LEU A 15 8.36 6.98 45.57
C LEU A 15 9.15 7.22 46.87
N LEU A 16 10.37 6.69 46.92
CA LEU A 16 11.39 7.09 47.90
C LEU A 16 12.28 8.14 47.24
N SER A 17 12.13 9.39 47.70
CA SER A 17 13.02 10.50 47.38
C SER A 17 14.20 10.49 48.34
N LEU A 18 15.41 10.35 47.80
CA LEU A 18 16.64 10.72 48.49
C LEU A 18 17.36 11.79 47.67
N GLY A 19 17.43 12.99 48.24
CA GLY A 19 18.34 14.03 47.80
C GLY A 19 19.76 13.70 48.22
N MET A 20 20.71 13.94 47.32
CA MET A 20 22.10 14.20 47.68
C MET A 20 22.58 15.44 46.93
N LEU A 21 22.95 16.44 47.73
CA LEU A 21 23.71 17.61 47.32
C LEU A 21 25.17 17.18 47.17
N GLY A 22 25.72 17.31 45.96
CA GLY A 22 27.13 17.11 45.67
C GLY A 22 27.66 18.30 44.87
N SER A 23 28.21 19.28 45.56
CA SER A 23 29.03 20.34 44.97
C SER A 23 30.42 19.77 44.65
N GLY A 24 30.66 19.49 43.37
CA GLY A 24 31.97 19.07 42.86
C GLY A 24 32.39 19.94 41.68
N CYS A 25 33.25 20.93 41.93
CA CYS A 25 33.99 21.64 40.90
C CYS A 25 35.12 20.71 40.42
N GLY A 26 34.86 19.94 39.38
CA GLY A 26 35.84 19.13 38.66
C GLY A 26 36.04 19.70 37.27
N ASP A 27 37.22 20.30 37.06
CA ASP A 27 37.73 20.76 35.78
C ASP A 27 38.05 19.51 34.93
N ASP A 28 37.11 19.13 34.06
CA ASP A 28 37.31 18.07 33.08
C ASP A 28 36.72 18.56 31.75
N THR A 29 37.62 18.93 30.84
CA THR A 29 37.34 19.18 29.43
C THR A 29 36.97 17.87 28.75
N THR A 30 35.87 17.23 29.15
CA THR A 30 35.22 16.19 28.37
C THR A 30 34.40 16.90 27.31
N GLN A 31 35.03 17.11 26.16
CA GLN A 31 34.35 17.49 24.94
C GLN A 31 33.11 16.58 24.79
N PRO A 32 31.89 17.13 24.64
CA PRO A 32 30.72 16.29 24.40
C PRO A 32 31.02 15.36 23.23
N PRO A 33 30.55 14.10 23.28
CA PRO A 33 30.75 13.18 22.16
C PRO A 33 30.34 13.91 20.88
N PRO A 34 31.16 13.88 19.82
CA PRO A 34 30.84 14.58 18.60
C PRO A 34 29.42 14.16 18.20
N PRO A 35 28.54 15.12 17.82
CA PRO A 35 27.22 14.77 17.33
C PRO A 35 27.40 13.68 16.27
N PRO A 36 26.54 12.64 16.26
CA PRO A 36 26.61 11.60 15.25
C PRO A 36 26.77 12.29 13.89
N PRO A 37 27.69 11.82 13.03
CA PRO A 37 27.99 12.50 11.78
C PRO A 37 26.67 12.82 11.10
N SER A 38 26.39 14.11 10.91
CA SER A 38 25.12 14.65 10.40
C SER A 38 24.94 14.34 8.90
N GLY A 39 25.34 13.13 8.49
CA GLY A 39 25.56 12.76 7.10
C GLY A 39 25.54 11.25 6.86
N ALA A 40 25.14 10.40 7.82
CA ALA A 40 24.64 9.08 7.47
C ALA A 40 23.24 9.25 6.85
N ALA A 41 23.19 9.84 5.65
CA ALA A 41 22.00 9.88 4.85
C ALA A 41 21.53 8.43 4.64
N CYS A 42 20.22 8.21 4.60
CA CYS A 42 19.62 6.91 4.29
C CYS A 42 19.83 6.52 2.82
N ALA A 43 21.00 6.83 2.25
CA ALA A 43 21.38 6.44 0.92
C ALA A 43 21.52 4.91 0.83
N LEU A 44 21.19 4.39 -0.35
CA LEU A 44 21.40 2.98 -0.64
C LEU A 44 22.89 2.66 -0.61
N THR A 45 23.22 1.49 -0.08
CA THR A 45 24.60 0.98 -0.04
C THR A 45 24.84 0.06 -1.24
N GLU A 46 26.10 -0.27 -1.53
CA GLU A 46 26.47 -1.23 -2.57
C GLU A 46 25.90 -2.64 -2.34
N LYS A 47 25.44 -2.95 -1.11
CA LYS A 47 24.76 -4.22 -0.81
C LYS A 47 23.35 -4.28 -1.38
N CYS A 48 22.72 -3.13 -1.63
CA CYS A 48 21.44 -3.07 -2.32
C CYS A 48 21.68 -3.38 -3.80
N VAL A 49 21.56 -4.66 -4.16
CA VAL A 49 21.75 -5.11 -5.55
C VAL A 49 20.50 -4.78 -6.35
N THR A 50 20.64 -3.83 -7.26
CA THR A 50 19.55 -3.29 -8.08
C THR A 50 20.07 -2.96 -9.47
N ALA A 51 19.21 -3.10 -10.47
CA ALA A 51 19.49 -2.64 -11.83
C ALA A 51 19.43 -1.10 -11.95
N ASP A 52 18.59 -0.45 -11.13
CA ASP A 52 18.50 1.02 -11.05
C ASP A 52 18.30 1.46 -9.59
N PRO A 53 19.29 2.11 -8.95
CA PRO A 53 19.18 2.55 -7.57
C PRO A 53 18.21 3.72 -7.38
N THR A 54 17.78 4.38 -8.46
CA THR A 54 16.83 5.51 -8.38
C THR A 54 15.49 5.08 -7.78
N CYS A 55 15.08 3.82 -8.00
CA CYS A 55 13.85 3.28 -7.44
C CYS A 55 13.99 1.82 -6.97
N ILE A 56 15.21 1.29 -6.84
CA ILE A 56 15.46 -0.10 -6.45
C ILE A 56 14.79 -1.05 -7.48
N ALA A 57 15.05 -0.81 -8.76
CA ALA A 57 14.55 -1.64 -9.86
C ALA A 57 15.27 -2.99 -9.93
N LEU A 58 14.54 -4.09 -10.07
CA LEU A 58 15.14 -5.43 -10.12
C LEU A 58 15.67 -5.82 -11.51
N VAL A 59 15.22 -5.11 -12.55
CA VAL A 59 15.64 -5.32 -13.94
C VAL A 59 15.85 -3.97 -14.62
N ASP A 60 16.61 -3.96 -15.71
CA ASP A 60 16.79 -2.77 -16.55
C ASP A 60 15.92 -2.85 -17.81
N ASN A 61 15.00 -1.89 -17.96
CA ASN A 61 14.06 -1.76 -19.06
C ASN A 61 14.54 -0.76 -20.13
N ALA A 62 15.76 -0.22 -20.02
CA ALA A 62 16.27 0.76 -20.97
C ALA A 62 16.20 0.25 -22.42
N GLY A 63 15.47 0.98 -23.26
CA GLY A 63 15.29 0.67 -24.68
C GLY A 63 14.35 -0.51 -25.00
N GLN A 64 13.67 -1.09 -24.00
CA GLN A 64 12.70 -2.16 -24.22
C GLN A 64 11.36 -1.60 -24.74
N ALA A 65 10.77 -2.30 -25.71
CA ALA A 65 9.46 -1.94 -26.25
C ALA A 65 8.29 -2.43 -25.38
N GLU A 66 8.52 -3.54 -24.67
CA GLU A 66 7.62 -4.14 -23.68
C GLU A 66 8.38 -4.28 -22.37
N PHE A 67 7.77 -3.82 -21.28
CA PHE A 67 8.43 -3.84 -19.97
C PHE A 67 7.44 -3.84 -18.80
N GLY A 68 7.94 -4.28 -17.64
CA GLY A 68 7.14 -4.47 -16.45
C GLY A 68 7.61 -3.61 -15.28
N LEU A 69 6.63 -3.13 -14.50
CA LEU A 69 6.84 -2.51 -13.20
C LEU A 69 5.91 -3.17 -12.17
N ARG A 70 6.35 -3.20 -10.92
CA ARG A 70 5.55 -3.56 -9.76
C ARG A 70 5.46 -2.33 -8.86
N MET A 71 4.29 -2.04 -8.30
CA MET A 71 4.18 -1.01 -7.28
C MET A 71 5.09 -1.36 -6.11
N SER A 72 5.91 -0.40 -5.69
CA SER A 72 6.87 -0.52 -4.59
C SER A 72 6.36 0.19 -3.34
N GLN A 73 5.42 1.13 -3.53
CA GLN A 73 4.71 1.85 -2.47
C GLN A 73 3.33 2.28 -2.97
N ILE A 74 2.32 2.19 -2.09
CA ILE A 74 0.98 2.74 -2.31
C ILE A 74 0.56 3.46 -1.03
N LEU A 75 0.19 4.73 -1.15
CA LEU A 75 -0.29 5.56 -0.05
C LEU A 75 -1.74 5.94 -0.30
N ILE A 76 -2.67 5.26 0.38
CA ILE A 76 -4.10 5.54 0.26
C ILE A 76 -4.42 6.81 1.06
N SER A 77 -4.92 7.84 0.41
CA SER A 77 -5.33 9.10 1.05
C SER A 77 -6.84 9.16 1.31
N LYS A 78 -7.63 8.36 0.59
CA LYS A 78 -9.08 8.26 0.77
C LYS A 78 -9.56 6.81 0.63
N PRO A 79 -10.47 6.34 1.51
CA PRO A 79 -10.93 7.02 2.72
C PRO A 79 -9.86 7.02 3.82
N ALA A 80 -10.02 7.88 4.84
CA ALA A 80 -9.07 8.01 5.95
C ALA A 80 -8.89 6.70 6.76
N THR A 81 -9.90 5.82 6.76
CA THR A 81 -9.84 4.51 7.41
C THR A 81 -8.80 3.58 6.79
N LEU A 82 -8.40 3.84 5.53
CA LEU A 82 -7.34 3.11 4.82
C LEU A 82 -6.00 3.87 4.78
N ALA A 83 -5.87 5.01 5.46
CA ALA A 83 -4.66 5.81 5.43
C ALA A 83 -3.42 5.05 5.93
N PRO A 84 -2.18 5.41 5.52
CA PRO A 84 -0.98 4.61 5.78
C PRO A 84 -0.71 4.30 7.26
N ALA A 85 -1.13 5.18 8.17
CA ALA A 85 -0.95 5.00 9.61
C ALA A 85 -2.05 4.15 10.29
N THR A 86 -3.09 3.72 9.54
CA THR A 86 -4.11 2.80 10.06
C THR A 86 -3.64 1.36 9.95
N PHE A 87 -4.30 0.44 10.67
CA PHE A 87 -4.01 -0.99 10.58
C PHE A 87 -4.05 -1.50 9.14
N VAL A 88 -5.08 -1.14 8.38
CA VAL A 88 -5.24 -1.61 6.99
C VAL A 88 -4.24 -0.94 6.06
N GLY A 89 -3.99 0.37 6.24
CA GLY A 89 -2.94 1.06 5.48
C GLY A 89 -1.56 0.46 5.72
N GLY A 90 -1.26 0.05 6.96
CA GLY A 90 -0.03 -0.66 7.31
C GLY A 90 0.08 -2.05 6.67
N VAL A 91 -1.02 -2.81 6.62
CA VAL A 91 -1.07 -4.12 5.92
C VAL A 91 -0.84 -3.96 4.42
N VAL A 92 -1.51 -2.99 3.78
CA VAL A 92 -1.36 -2.72 2.35
C VAL A 92 0.05 -2.22 2.05
N GLY A 93 0.51 -1.18 2.74
CA GLY A 93 1.84 -0.59 2.52
C GLY A 93 2.97 -1.59 2.80
N GLY A 94 2.87 -2.34 3.90
CA GLY A 94 3.80 -3.41 4.23
C GLY A 94 3.77 -4.55 3.22
N GLY A 95 2.61 -4.91 2.67
CA GLY A 95 2.48 -5.93 1.62
C GLY A 95 3.14 -5.53 0.31
N VAL A 96 3.03 -4.25 -0.10
CA VAL A 96 3.60 -3.74 -1.36
C VAL A 96 5.12 -3.61 -1.29
N ALA A 97 5.66 -3.11 -0.18
CA ALA A 97 7.12 -3.00 -0.03
C ALA A 97 7.77 -4.39 -0.04
N LEU A 98 8.90 -4.55 -0.74
CA LEU A 98 9.68 -5.80 -0.67
C LEU A 98 10.36 -5.96 0.70
N ASN A 99 10.74 -7.19 1.02
CA ASN A 99 11.53 -7.51 2.19
C ASN A 99 13.02 -7.57 1.81
N ASP A 100 13.69 -6.42 1.76
CA ASP A 100 15.11 -6.32 1.46
C ASP A 100 15.78 -5.27 2.36
N THR A 101 16.35 -5.76 3.47
CA THR A 101 16.99 -4.88 4.45
C THR A 101 18.29 -4.25 3.95
N ASP A 102 18.95 -4.83 2.93
CA ASP A 102 20.15 -4.23 2.35
C ASP A 102 19.80 -2.99 1.52
N CYS A 103 18.55 -2.88 1.08
CA CYS A 103 17.95 -1.74 0.39
C CYS A 103 17.10 -0.82 1.28
N ASN A 104 17.22 -0.90 2.62
CA ASN A 104 16.38 -0.16 3.57
C ASN A 104 14.87 -0.46 3.44
N LEU A 105 14.51 -1.62 2.88
CA LEU A 105 13.13 -2.08 2.77
C LEU A 105 12.79 -3.01 3.94
N ALA A 106 11.58 -2.87 4.47
CA ALA A 106 11.10 -3.66 5.61
C ALA A 106 9.65 -4.15 5.39
N GLY A 107 9.27 -4.33 4.13
CA GLY A 107 7.95 -4.86 3.77
C GLY A 107 7.87 -6.37 3.84
N GLN A 108 6.80 -6.92 3.29
CA GLN A 108 6.50 -8.35 3.23
C GLN A 108 6.60 -8.88 1.79
N GLY A 109 6.47 -8.02 0.78
CA GLY A 109 6.49 -8.40 -0.64
C GLY A 109 5.30 -9.26 -1.08
N THR A 110 4.26 -9.37 -0.27
CA THR A 110 3.14 -10.28 -0.50
C THR A 110 2.10 -9.69 -1.45
N PHE A 111 1.92 -8.37 -1.46
CA PHE A 111 0.99 -7.70 -2.34
C PHE A 111 1.73 -7.19 -3.58
N SER A 112 1.38 -7.71 -4.76
CA SER A 112 1.96 -7.30 -6.03
C SER A 112 0.88 -6.75 -6.96
N TRP A 113 0.91 -5.43 -7.18
CA TRP A 113 0.14 -4.76 -8.23
C TRP A 113 1.10 -4.43 -9.37
N LEU A 114 0.86 -5.03 -10.53
CA LEU A 114 1.72 -4.93 -11.70
C LEU A 114 1.22 -3.88 -12.70
N LEU A 115 2.17 -3.34 -13.45
CA LEU A 115 1.99 -2.47 -14.61
C LEU A 115 2.85 -3.05 -15.74
N HIS A 116 2.26 -3.43 -16.85
CA HIS A 116 2.97 -3.88 -18.04
C HIS A 116 2.73 -2.90 -19.19
N PHE A 117 3.79 -2.42 -19.80
CA PHE A 117 3.76 -1.39 -20.82
C PHE A 117 4.12 -2.00 -22.18
N ASP A 118 3.44 -1.54 -23.21
CA ASP A 118 3.75 -1.83 -24.61
C ASP A 118 3.75 -0.51 -25.39
N THR A 119 4.95 -0.08 -25.76
CA THR A 119 5.19 1.17 -26.50
C THR A 119 4.84 1.06 -27.99
N ALA A 120 4.75 -0.15 -28.55
CA ALA A 120 4.34 -0.33 -29.94
C ALA A 120 2.84 -0.10 -30.11
N THR A 121 2.05 -0.51 -29.12
CA THR A 121 0.59 -0.31 -29.13
C THR A 121 0.13 0.88 -28.27
N ASN A 122 1.02 1.54 -27.54
CA ASN A 122 0.71 2.56 -26.55
C ASN A 122 -0.33 2.08 -25.54
N THR A 123 -0.08 0.89 -24.96
CA THR A 123 -0.99 0.31 -23.97
C THR A 123 -0.30 0.04 -22.64
N VAL A 124 -1.10 0.10 -21.58
CA VAL A 124 -0.72 -0.25 -20.22
C VAL A 124 -1.70 -1.29 -19.70
N CYS A 125 -1.17 -2.37 -19.17
CA CYS A 125 -1.93 -3.44 -18.55
C CYS A 125 -1.68 -3.47 -17.06
N THR A 126 -2.73 -3.62 -16.26
CA THR A 126 -2.61 -3.58 -14.80
C THR A 126 -3.51 -4.57 -14.10
N GLY A 127 -3.09 -5.04 -12.93
CA GLY A 127 -3.74 -6.09 -12.17
C GLY A 127 -2.85 -6.65 -11.07
N GLY A 128 -3.40 -7.56 -10.27
CA GLY A 128 -2.67 -8.21 -9.18
C GLY A 128 -1.87 -9.43 -9.65
N ALA A 129 -0.89 -9.81 -8.84
CA ALA A 129 -0.11 -11.03 -8.97
C ALA A 129 -0.02 -11.76 -7.62
N LYS A 130 0.18 -13.09 -7.67
CA LYS A 130 0.48 -13.88 -6.47
C LYS A 130 1.87 -13.52 -5.91
N PRO A 131 2.11 -13.67 -4.60
CA PRO A 131 3.45 -13.55 -4.04
C PRO A 131 4.41 -14.52 -4.72
N VAL A 132 5.67 -14.11 -4.86
CA VAL A 132 6.77 -14.97 -5.33
C VAL A 132 7.79 -15.11 -4.21
N THR A 133 8.45 -16.26 -4.14
CA THR A 133 9.50 -16.50 -3.14
C THR A 133 10.72 -15.63 -3.42
N ASP A 134 11.12 -15.54 -4.69
CA ASP A 134 12.22 -14.70 -5.15
C ASP A 134 11.68 -13.70 -6.19
N PRO A 135 11.70 -12.39 -5.92
CA PRO A 135 11.31 -11.36 -6.89
C PRO A 135 12.09 -11.40 -8.22
N ALA A 136 13.30 -11.98 -8.25
CA ALA A 136 14.08 -12.16 -9.47
C ALA A 136 13.46 -13.17 -10.46
N ASP A 137 12.62 -14.09 -9.98
CA ASP A 137 11.91 -15.05 -10.84
C ASP A 137 10.85 -14.37 -11.73
N GLY A 138 10.41 -13.18 -11.31
CA GLY A 138 9.39 -12.39 -11.98
C GLY A 138 7.96 -12.76 -11.61
N PHE A 139 7.01 -11.93 -12.03
CA PHE A 139 5.62 -11.97 -11.60
C PHE A 139 4.68 -12.32 -12.77
N THR A 140 3.54 -12.94 -12.47
CA THR A 140 2.49 -13.25 -13.47
C THR A 140 1.17 -12.68 -13.00
N PHE A 141 0.44 -12.01 -13.90
CA PHE A 141 -0.90 -11.52 -13.57
C PHE A 141 -1.83 -12.67 -13.19
N VAL A 142 -2.66 -12.44 -12.18
CA VAL A 142 -3.72 -13.36 -11.78
C VAL A 142 -4.92 -13.20 -12.72
N ASN A 143 -5.39 -14.32 -13.27
CA ASN A 143 -6.63 -14.39 -14.01
C ASN A 143 -7.42 -15.63 -13.53
N GLU A 144 -8.22 -15.47 -12.48
CA GLU A 144 -8.97 -16.56 -11.86
C GLU A 144 -10.20 -16.01 -11.10
N MET A 145 -11.10 -16.91 -10.72
CA MET A 145 -12.25 -16.55 -9.88
C MET A 145 -11.93 -16.86 -8.41
N ILE A 146 -12.10 -15.87 -7.54
CA ILE A 146 -11.92 -16.02 -6.08
C ILE A 146 -13.14 -15.45 -5.37
N GLY A 147 -13.79 -16.26 -4.53
CA GLY A 147 -14.93 -15.78 -3.73
C GLY A 147 -16.08 -15.19 -4.55
N GLY A 148 -16.26 -15.64 -5.80
CA GLY A 148 -17.27 -15.10 -6.72
C GLY A 148 -16.82 -13.86 -7.53
N PHE A 149 -15.66 -13.29 -7.23
CA PHE A 149 -15.08 -12.19 -7.99
C PHE A 149 -14.20 -12.72 -9.12
N GLN A 150 -14.40 -12.19 -10.33
CA GLN A 150 -13.47 -12.39 -11.42
C GLN A 150 -12.27 -11.45 -11.23
N ILE A 151 -11.11 -12.03 -10.97
CA ILE A 151 -9.85 -11.30 -10.98
C ILE A 151 -9.29 -11.44 -12.39
N THR A 152 -9.13 -10.32 -13.07
CA THR A 152 -8.48 -10.26 -14.38
C THR A 152 -7.74 -8.94 -14.48
N PRO A 153 -6.53 -8.92 -15.06
CA PRO A 153 -5.91 -7.67 -15.43
C PRO A 153 -6.75 -6.97 -16.50
N ILE A 154 -6.61 -5.65 -16.54
CA ILE A 154 -7.27 -4.78 -17.51
C ILE A 154 -6.23 -4.04 -18.34
N LYS A 155 -6.61 -3.68 -19.56
CA LYS A 155 -5.75 -3.01 -20.54
C LYS A 155 -6.31 -1.64 -20.87
N PHE A 156 -5.44 -0.65 -20.85
CA PHE A 156 -5.73 0.75 -21.13
C PHE A 156 -4.89 1.23 -22.31
N THR A 157 -5.43 2.16 -23.08
CA THR A 157 -4.65 2.96 -24.02
C THR A 157 -4.00 4.12 -23.26
N ALA A 158 -2.71 4.35 -23.49
CA ALA A 158 -1.94 5.46 -22.93
C ALA A 158 -1.24 6.22 -24.08
N PRO A 159 -1.93 7.16 -24.75
CA PRO A 159 -1.41 7.84 -25.94
C PRO A 159 -0.12 8.62 -25.69
N GLU A 160 0.12 9.05 -24.45
CA GLU A 160 1.30 9.83 -24.07
C GLU A 160 2.50 8.99 -23.61
N LEU A 161 2.42 7.66 -23.74
CA LEU A 161 3.44 6.75 -23.22
C LEU A 161 4.83 7.03 -23.82
N ALA A 162 4.88 7.44 -25.10
CA ALA A 162 6.12 7.80 -25.79
C ALA A 162 6.80 9.06 -25.20
N GLN A 163 6.05 9.92 -24.49
CA GLN A 163 6.55 11.10 -23.79
C GLN A 163 6.97 10.77 -22.34
N GLY A 164 6.84 9.51 -21.92
CA GLY A 164 7.13 9.06 -20.55
C GLY A 164 6.03 9.40 -19.56
N THR A 165 4.82 9.74 -20.02
CA THR A 165 3.64 9.92 -19.17
C THR A 165 2.57 8.91 -19.53
N PHE A 166 1.79 8.45 -18.56
CA PHE A 166 0.64 7.62 -18.84
C PHE A 166 -0.49 7.92 -17.89
N GLU A 167 -1.68 8.01 -18.47
CA GLU A 167 -2.92 8.27 -17.77
C GLU A 167 -4.04 7.43 -18.38
N VAL A 168 -5.07 7.20 -17.60
CA VAL A 168 -6.27 6.47 -18.00
C VAL A 168 -7.44 7.44 -18.01
N GLU A 169 -7.85 7.86 -19.20
CA GLU A 169 -8.96 8.81 -19.36
C GLU A 169 -10.30 8.19 -18.93
N VAL A 170 -10.58 6.97 -19.40
CA VAL A 170 -11.81 6.22 -19.11
C VAL A 170 -11.52 5.12 -18.10
N GLY A 171 -12.03 5.28 -16.89
CA GLY A 171 -11.87 4.30 -15.82
C GLY A 171 -12.54 2.97 -16.13
N GLN A 172 -11.89 1.89 -15.70
CA GLN A 172 -12.38 0.52 -15.83
C GLN A 172 -12.50 -0.16 -14.47
N ASP A 173 -13.39 -1.14 -14.37
CA ASP A 173 -13.57 -1.90 -13.15
C ASP A 173 -12.44 -2.93 -13.04
N ILE A 174 -11.83 -3.06 -11.86
CA ILE A 174 -10.77 -4.01 -11.57
C ILE A 174 -10.94 -4.57 -10.16
N VAL A 175 -10.65 -5.86 -9.99
CA VAL A 175 -10.52 -6.47 -8.66
C VAL A 175 -9.06 -6.83 -8.45
N VAL A 176 -8.43 -6.24 -7.44
CA VAL A 176 -7.02 -6.47 -7.14
C VAL A 176 -6.90 -7.31 -5.87
N PRO A 177 -6.32 -8.52 -5.92
CA PRO A 177 -6.08 -9.32 -4.72
C PRO A 177 -4.90 -8.78 -3.90
N ILE A 178 -5.13 -8.60 -2.61
CA ILE A 178 -4.13 -8.24 -1.60
C ILE A 178 -3.82 -9.50 -0.79
N TYR A 179 -2.70 -10.13 -1.11
CA TYR A 179 -2.21 -11.29 -0.36
C TYR A 179 -1.46 -10.85 0.88
N THR A 180 -1.60 -11.63 1.95
CA THR A 180 -0.93 -11.39 3.24
C THR A 180 0.18 -12.41 3.45
N ALA A 181 1.01 -12.20 4.48
CA ALA A 181 2.05 -13.16 4.84
C ALA A 181 1.51 -14.47 5.44
N GLU A 182 0.23 -14.52 5.82
CA GLU A 182 -0.39 -15.71 6.41
C GLU A 182 -0.54 -16.82 5.36
N PRO A 183 0.16 -17.96 5.50
CA PRO A 183 0.11 -19.04 4.52
C PRO A 183 -1.31 -19.59 4.36
N ASN A 184 -1.73 -19.81 3.11
CA ASN A 184 -3.05 -20.32 2.75
C ASN A 184 -4.24 -19.43 3.18
N SER A 185 -4.00 -18.19 3.63
CA SER A 185 -5.08 -17.22 3.81
C SER A 185 -5.65 -16.81 2.45
N PRO A 186 -6.97 -16.67 2.32
CA PRO A 186 -7.55 -16.07 1.12
C PRO A 186 -7.10 -14.61 1.02
N PRO A 187 -6.85 -14.08 -0.19
CA PRO A 187 -6.52 -12.69 -0.36
C PRO A 187 -7.71 -11.79 -0.02
N VAL A 188 -7.43 -10.61 0.52
CA VAL A 188 -8.43 -9.54 0.59
C VAL A 188 -8.63 -9.01 -0.82
N LEU A 189 -9.87 -8.99 -1.29
CA LEU A 189 -10.19 -8.51 -2.64
C LEU A 189 -10.49 -7.02 -2.59
N LEU A 190 -9.79 -6.22 -3.39
CA LEU A 190 -10.05 -4.79 -3.53
C LEU A 190 -10.82 -4.54 -4.84
N PRO A 191 -12.17 -4.51 -4.82
CA PRO A 191 -12.95 -4.14 -5.99
C PRO A 191 -12.91 -2.62 -6.16
N LEU A 192 -12.33 -2.17 -7.27
CA LEU A 192 -12.33 -0.76 -7.68
C LEU A 192 -13.20 -0.59 -8.92
N LYS A 193 -14.22 0.23 -8.79
CA LYS A 193 -15.03 0.72 -9.89
C LYS A 193 -14.35 1.92 -10.54
N LYS A 194 -14.42 1.96 -11.88
CA LYS A 194 -13.90 3.08 -12.69
C LYS A 194 -12.48 3.50 -12.30
N ALA A 195 -11.63 2.52 -12.01
CA ALA A 195 -10.24 2.75 -11.63
C ALA A 195 -9.48 3.45 -12.77
N ARG A 196 -8.72 4.48 -12.40
CA ARG A 196 -7.88 5.27 -13.32
C ARG A 196 -6.51 5.49 -12.71
N ILE A 197 -5.51 5.62 -13.58
CA ILE A 197 -4.18 6.11 -13.25
C ILE A 197 -4.07 7.53 -13.79
N ILE A 198 -3.56 8.46 -12.98
CA ILE A 198 -3.45 9.88 -13.32
C ILE A 198 -2.05 10.39 -13.02
N GLY A 199 -1.52 11.23 -13.91
CA GLY A 199 -0.27 11.96 -13.75
C GLY A 199 0.95 11.07 -13.58
N ALA A 200 0.89 9.80 -14.02
CA ALA A 200 1.99 8.87 -13.79
C ALA A 200 3.13 9.14 -14.77
N LYS A 201 4.35 9.24 -14.24
CA LYS A 201 5.56 9.54 -15.01
C LYS A 201 6.60 8.42 -14.92
N LEU A 202 7.02 7.94 -16.08
CA LEU A 202 8.13 7.00 -16.22
C LEU A 202 9.48 7.74 -16.25
N SER A 203 10.51 7.10 -15.69
CA SER A 203 11.90 7.51 -15.91
C SER A 203 12.31 7.32 -17.38
N SER A 204 13.37 7.99 -17.81
CA SER A 204 13.91 7.83 -19.17
C SER A 204 14.39 6.41 -19.49
N SER A 205 14.72 5.64 -18.45
CA SER A 205 15.10 4.22 -18.52
C SER A 205 13.91 3.26 -18.48
N ASN A 206 12.67 3.76 -18.33
CA ASN A 206 11.46 2.95 -18.09
C ASN A 206 11.52 2.08 -16.82
N ASN A 207 12.44 2.38 -15.90
CA ASN A 207 12.64 1.59 -14.68
C ASN A 207 11.77 2.03 -13.52
N CYS A 208 11.34 3.29 -13.49
CA CYS A 208 10.78 3.91 -12.30
C CYS A 208 9.51 4.71 -12.58
N VAL A 209 8.54 4.60 -11.68
CA VAL A 209 7.56 5.64 -11.39
C VAL A 209 7.87 6.13 -9.98
N GLY A 210 8.30 7.39 -9.86
CA GLY A 210 8.80 7.92 -8.59
C GLY A 210 10.29 7.65 -8.37
N SER A 211 10.75 7.88 -7.15
CA SER A 211 12.15 7.68 -6.77
C SER A 211 12.30 7.33 -5.30
N TYR A 212 13.39 6.68 -4.94
CA TYR A 212 13.80 6.45 -3.56
C TYR A 212 14.00 7.79 -2.82
N ASP A 213 13.54 7.86 -1.57
CA ASP A 213 13.53 9.08 -0.76
C ASP A 213 14.43 8.97 0.47
N ALA A 214 15.74 8.93 0.25
CA ALA A 214 16.73 8.91 1.34
C ALA A 214 16.60 10.10 2.31
N GLU A 215 16.06 11.24 1.85
CA GLU A 215 15.96 12.47 2.63
C GLU A 215 14.78 12.44 3.61
N ALA A 216 13.70 11.73 3.27
CA ALA A 216 12.52 11.60 4.12
C ALA A 216 12.67 10.52 5.22
N LEU A 217 13.70 9.68 5.16
CA LEU A 217 13.92 8.58 6.09
C LEU A 217 14.81 8.99 7.26
N ASP A 218 14.51 8.46 8.45
CA ASP A 218 15.27 8.74 9.67
C ASP A 218 16.39 7.69 9.91
N PRO A 219 17.67 8.08 9.93
CA PRO A 219 18.78 7.19 10.27
C PRO A 219 18.66 6.57 11.67
N LEU A 220 18.00 7.26 12.61
CA LEU A 220 17.76 6.74 13.96
C LEU A 220 16.70 5.63 13.98
N ASN A 221 15.84 5.58 12.96
CA ASN A 221 14.88 4.51 12.72
C ASN A 221 15.40 3.46 11.72
N LEU A 222 16.72 3.31 11.61
CA LEU A 222 17.37 2.38 10.67
C LEU A 222 16.93 2.62 9.21
N CYS A 223 16.61 3.87 8.85
CA CYS A 223 16.13 4.24 7.52
C CYS A 223 14.86 3.51 7.08
N ARG A 224 14.01 3.10 8.02
CA ARG A 224 12.74 2.44 7.73
C ARG A 224 11.63 3.47 7.57
N PRO A 225 10.61 3.19 6.72
CA PRO A 225 9.44 4.05 6.63
C PRO A 225 8.70 4.07 7.99
N ASP A 226 8.22 5.24 8.36
CA ASP A 226 7.35 5.47 9.51
C ASP A 226 6.14 6.32 9.07
N PRO A 227 5.04 5.67 8.66
CA PRO A 227 3.84 6.37 8.23
C PRO A 227 3.23 7.30 9.30
N ALA A 228 3.45 7.02 10.59
CA ALA A 228 2.94 7.89 11.66
C ALA A 228 3.69 9.21 11.75
N GLN A 229 4.95 9.25 11.26
CA GLN A 229 5.77 10.44 11.12
C GLN A 229 5.82 10.97 9.68
N ASN A 230 4.96 10.46 8.79
CA ASN A 230 4.93 10.81 7.37
C ASN A 230 6.28 10.55 6.65
N GLN A 231 6.97 9.47 7.05
CA GLN A 231 8.23 9.02 6.45
C GLN A 231 7.96 7.82 5.55
N PHE A 232 8.35 7.93 4.29
CA PHE A 232 8.09 6.93 3.26
C PHE A 232 9.35 6.63 2.46
N THR A 233 9.46 5.40 1.96
CA THR A 233 10.65 4.93 1.24
C THR A 233 10.78 5.60 -0.13
N TYR A 234 9.67 5.99 -0.75
CA TYR A 234 9.66 6.56 -2.10
C TYR A 234 8.90 7.88 -2.17
N LYS A 235 9.39 8.79 -3.02
CA LYS A 235 8.60 9.89 -3.59
C LYS A 235 7.69 9.31 -4.67
N ASN A 236 6.38 9.33 -4.43
CA ASN A 236 5.40 8.86 -5.40
C ASN A 236 5.36 9.77 -6.63
N ALA A 237 5.06 9.20 -7.80
CA ALA A 237 4.90 9.97 -9.04
C ALA A 237 3.79 9.42 -9.93
N GLY A 238 2.81 8.73 -9.35
CA GLY A 238 1.58 8.33 -9.99
C GLY A 238 0.42 8.37 -8.99
N LYS A 239 -0.80 8.51 -9.50
CA LYS A 239 -2.02 8.49 -8.70
C LYS A 239 -2.99 7.44 -9.22
N ILE A 240 -3.72 6.83 -8.30
CA ILE A 240 -4.82 5.92 -8.60
C ILE A 240 -6.08 6.52 -7.98
N GLU A 241 -7.14 6.57 -8.76
CA GLU A 241 -8.46 6.91 -8.26
C GLU A 241 -9.50 5.88 -8.72
N GLY A 242 -10.59 5.81 -7.98
CA GLY A 242 -11.73 4.97 -8.28
C GLY A 242 -12.72 5.06 -7.12
N TYR A 243 -13.66 4.13 -7.05
CA TYR A 243 -14.55 4.03 -5.90
C TYR A 243 -14.95 2.58 -5.63
N ILE A 244 -15.49 2.33 -4.45
CA ILE A 244 -15.94 1.02 -4.00
C ILE A 244 -17.40 1.17 -3.59
N THR A 245 -18.31 0.38 -4.15
CA THR A 245 -19.70 0.40 -3.69
C THR A 245 -19.79 -0.29 -2.33
N LEU A 246 -20.62 0.24 -1.44
CA LEU A 246 -20.75 -0.29 -0.08
C LEU A 246 -21.25 -1.74 -0.06
N GLU A 247 -22.17 -2.09 -0.96
CA GLU A 247 -22.69 -3.46 -1.07
C GLU A 247 -21.60 -4.44 -1.55
N GLN A 248 -20.77 -4.07 -2.54
CA GLN A 248 -19.64 -4.92 -2.95
C GLN A 248 -18.60 -5.04 -1.84
N ALA A 249 -18.32 -3.95 -1.12
CA ALA A 249 -17.42 -3.99 0.03
C ALA A 249 -17.94 -4.90 1.16
N ASP A 250 -19.26 -5.08 1.30
CA ASP A 250 -19.85 -5.94 2.33
C ASP A 250 -19.83 -7.44 1.95
N GLU A 251 -19.47 -7.75 0.71
CA GLU A 251 -19.19 -9.12 0.24
C GLU A 251 -17.71 -9.51 0.42
N VAL A 252 -16.80 -8.54 0.53
CA VAL A 252 -15.38 -8.77 0.74
C VAL A 252 -15.10 -9.04 2.21
N ILE A 253 -14.57 -10.23 2.52
CA ILE A 253 -14.16 -10.61 3.88
C ILE A 253 -12.69 -10.23 4.09
N VAL A 254 -12.40 -9.62 5.24
CA VAL A 254 -11.05 -9.32 5.73
C VAL A 254 -10.81 -10.14 7.00
N ASP A 255 -10.31 -11.36 6.82
CA ASP A 255 -10.14 -12.34 7.90
C ASP A 255 -9.28 -11.81 9.05
N LEU A 256 -8.20 -11.08 8.74
CA LEU A 256 -7.31 -10.46 9.73
C LEU A 256 -8.04 -9.49 10.68
N ALA A 257 -9.18 -8.95 10.26
CA ALA A 257 -9.99 -8.04 11.05
C ALA A 257 -11.28 -8.70 11.59
N ASN A 258 -11.60 -9.94 11.18
CA ASN A 258 -12.90 -10.57 11.37
C ASN A 258 -14.09 -9.67 10.95
N LYS A 259 -13.92 -8.93 9.85
CA LYS A 259 -14.88 -7.93 9.36
C LYS A 259 -14.99 -7.97 7.84
N THR A 260 -16.08 -7.42 7.30
CA THR A 260 -16.14 -7.10 5.87
C THR A 260 -15.33 -5.84 5.57
N LEU A 261 -14.93 -5.66 4.30
CA LEU A 261 -14.29 -4.41 3.87
C LEU A 261 -15.22 -3.22 4.12
N CYS A 262 -16.54 -3.38 3.95
CA CYS A 262 -17.51 -2.33 4.28
C CYS A 262 -17.39 -1.91 5.75
N ALA A 263 -17.44 -2.84 6.69
CA ALA A 263 -17.31 -2.55 8.12
C ALA A 263 -16.00 -1.82 8.48
N ILE A 264 -14.92 -2.13 7.77
CA ILE A 264 -13.63 -1.42 7.89
C ILE A 264 -13.72 0.00 7.33
N LEU A 265 -14.29 0.17 6.13
CA LEU A 265 -14.40 1.46 5.45
C LEU A 265 -15.25 2.45 6.26
N THR A 266 -16.37 1.98 6.84
CA THR A 266 -17.29 2.82 7.63
C THR A 266 -16.85 3.01 9.08
N GLY A 267 -15.94 2.17 9.58
CA GLY A 267 -15.52 2.16 10.98
C GLY A 267 -16.60 1.68 11.96
N THR A 268 -17.71 1.14 11.47
CA THR A 268 -18.83 0.63 12.27
C THR A 268 -19.28 -0.73 11.75
N ASP A 269 -19.78 -1.58 12.65
CA ASP A 269 -20.22 -2.93 12.30
C ASP A 269 -21.43 -3.39 13.11
N ASP A 270 -22.07 -4.46 12.65
CA ASP A 270 -23.25 -5.06 13.24
C ASP A 270 -22.97 -5.96 14.46
N GLY A 271 -21.70 -6.11 14.85
CA GLY A 271 -21.26 -6.98 15.95
C GLY A 271 -21.49 -8.48 15.70
N ALA A 272 -21.81 -8.89 14.47
CA ALA A 272 -22.04 -10.29 14.16
C ALA A 272 -20.77 -11.13 14.28
N THR A 273 -20.95 -12.43 14.56
CA THR A 273 -19.85 -13.41 14.66
C THR A 273 -20.09 -14.59 13.71
N PRO A 274 -19.05 -15.14 13.04
CA PRO A 274 -17.64 -14.83 13.23
C PRO A 274 -17.13 -13.60 12.47
N ILE A 275 -17.86 -13.12 11.46
CA ILE A 275 -17.48 -11.96 10.64
C ILE A 275 -18.53 -10.88 10.81
N ALA A 276 -18.12 -9.71 11.30
CA ALA A 276 -19.00 -8.56 11.44
C ALA A 276 -19.14 -7.84 10.09
N LYS A 277 -20.36 -7.38 9.78
CA LYS A 277 -20.71 -6.71 8.53
C LYS A 277 -21.05 -5.25 8.76
N CYS A 278 -21.27 -4.50 7.69
CA CYS A 278 -21.83 -3.16 7.79
C CYS A 278 -23.21 -3.17 8.45
N VAL A 279 -23.48 -2.17 9.30
CA VAL A 279 -24.80 -1.95 9.89
C VAL A 279 -25.81 -1.69 8.78
N ARG A 280 -26.98 -2.33 8.89
CA ARG A 280 -28.10 -2.17 7.95
C ARG A 280 -29.31 -1.51 8.63
N ASP A 281 -30.04 -0.72 7.86
CA ASP A 281 -31.29 -0.09 8.27
C ASP A 281 -32.45 -1.11 8.33
N MET A 282 -33.65 -0.63 8.69
CA MET A 282 -34.86 -1.48 8.76
C MET A 282 -35.31 -2.03 7.40
N ASN A 283 -34.79 -1.49 6.29
CA ASN A 283 -35.08 -1.94 4.93
C ASN A 283 -34.00 -2.89 4.38
N GLY A 284 -32.98 -3.21 5.18
CA GLY A 284 -31.86 -4.07 4.78
C GLY A 284 -30.80 -3.36 3.93
N LYS A 285 -30.83 -2.04 3.82
CA LYS A 285 -29.78 -1.25 3.16
C LYS A 285 -28.66 -0.93 4.13
N ILE A 286 -27.44 -0.78 3.65
CA ILE A 286 -26.33 -0.27 4.48
C ILE A 286 -26.69 1.15 4.97
N ASP A 287 -26.63 1.34 6.30
CA ASP A 287 -27.05 2.58 6.96
C ASP A 287 -26.06 3.74 6.69
N TYR A 288 -24.78 3.40 6.55
CA TYR A 288 -23.72 4.36 6.24
C TYR A 288 -23.92 4.99 4.86
N GLN A 289 -23.75 6.32 4.79
CA GLN A 289 -23.75 7.09 3.55
C GLN A 289 -22.30 7.40 3.16
N GLY A 290 -21.89 6.96 1.98
CA GLY A 290 -20.57 7.21 1.42
C GLY A 290 -20.36 8.63 0.89
N ASP A 291 -19.18 8.88 0.34
CA ASP A 291 -18.79 10.18 -0.26
C ASP A 291 -18.84 10.18 -1.80
N TRP A 292 -19.31 9.08 -2.40
CA TRP A 292 -19.46 8.90 -3.84
C TRP A 292 -20.80 8.27 -4.22
N CYS A 293 -21.21 8.49 -5.47
CA CYS A 293 -22.40 7.90 -6.07
C CYS A 293 -22.02 7.00 -7.26
N ASP A 294 -22.38 5.71 -7.21
CA ASP A 294 -22.12 4.76 -8.32
C ASP A 294 -22.85 5.16 -9.60
N ALA A 295 -24.13 5.55 -9.47
CA ALA A 295 -25.00 5.83 -10.62
C ALA A 295 -24.51 7.01 -11.48
N THR A 296 -23.92 8.04 -10.85
CA THR A 296 -23.43 9.25 -11.53
C THR A 296 -21.92 9.29 -11.69
N ASN A 297 -21.19 8.39 -11.00
CA ASN A 297 -19.74 8.42 -10.87
C ASN A 297 -19.23 9.83 -10.51
N ALA A 298 -19.81 10.39 -9.46
CA ALA A 298 -19.49 11.71 -8.94
C ALA A 298 -19.55 11.71 -7.41
N ALA A 299 -19.10 12.80 -6.80
CA ALA A 299 -19.25 13.01 -5.37
C ALA A 299 -20.72 12.81 -4.94
N ALA A 300 -20.91 12.22 -3.76
CA ALA A 300 -22.23 11.93 -3.22
C ALA A 300 -23.09 13.20 -3.09
N ASP A 301 -24.39 13.02 -3.23
CA ASP A 301 -25.40 14.05 -3.01
C ASP A 301 -26.55 13.51 -2.13
N ALA A 302 -27.59 14.32 -1.92
CA ALA A 302 -28.73 13.94 -1.10
C ALA A 302 -29.54 12.74 -1.64
N MET A 303 -29.35 12.39 -2.91
CA MET A 303 -30.07 11.31 -3.60
C MET A 303 -29.22 10.04 -3.71
N CYS A 304 -27.90 10.14 -3.63
CA CYS A 304 -27.00 9.02 -3.87
C CYS A 304 -25.67 9.17 -3.11
N ALA A 305 -25.43 8.21 -2.20
CA ALA A 305 -24.24 8.12 -1.35
C ALA A 305 -23.94 6.64 -1.04
N ASP A 306 -23.90 5.81 -2.08
CA ASP A 306 -23.82 4.34 -1.97
C ASP A 306 -22.40 3.79 -2.10
N SER A 307 -21.41 4.68 -2.23
CA SER A 307 -20.04 4.32 -2.57
C SER A 307 -19.02 5.18 -1.82
N VAL A 308 -17.81 4.64 -1.64
CA VAL A 308 -16.68 5.35 -1.03
C VAL A 308 -15.62 5.59 -2.09
N ALA A 309 -15.19 6.84 -2.25
CA ALA A 309 -14.10 7.20 -3.14
C ALA A 309 -12.77 6.64 -2.61
N LEU A 310 -11.99 6.04 -3.50
CA LEU A 310 -10.63 5.62 -3.22
C LEU A 310 -9.66 6.50 -3.99
N GLY A 311 -8.68 7.05 -3.28
CA GLY A 311 -7.61 7.83 -3.85
C GLY A 311 -6.28 7.40 -3.25
N ALA A 312 -5.30 7.09 -4.08
CA ALA A 312 -3.97 6.70 -3.65
C ALA A 312 -2.89 7.32 -4.52
N GLU A 313 -1.70 7.47 -3.95
CA GLU A 313 -0.48 7.79 -4.68
C GLU A 313 0.45 6.57 -4.67
N PHE A 314 1.24 6.39 -5.70
CA PHE A 314 2.14 5.24 -5.79
C PHE A 314 3.51 5.56 -6.39
N ALA A 315 4.45 4.69 -6.07
CA ALA A 315 5.72 4.52 -6.75
C ALA A 315 5.82 3.08 -7.25
N ALA A 316 6.54 2.87 -8.35
CA ALA A 316 6.73 1.55 -8.93
C ALA A 316 8.16 1.39 -9.47
N SER A 317 8.65 0.16 -9.43
CA SER A 317 10.02 -0.19 -9.83
C SER A 317 10.00 -1.34 -10.83
N ALA A 318 10.97 -1.37 -11.73
CA ALA A 318 11.04 -2.39 -12.77
C ALA A 318 11.13 -3.78 -12.16
N VAL A 319 10.35 -4.70 -12.71
CA VAL A 319 10.44 -6.12 -12.41
C VAL A 319 10.24 -6.92 -13.69
N LYS A 320 10.66 -8.18 -13.66
CA LYS A 320 10.30 -9.13 -14.71
C LYS A 320 8.82 -9.48 -14.60
N ILE A 321 8.08 -9.37 -15.72
CA ILE A 321 6.71 -9.87 -15.84
C ILE A 321 6.73 -11.05 -16.82
N ASN A 322 6.26 -12.20 -16.37
CA ASN A 322 6.29 -13.47 -17.12
C ASN A 322 5.05 -13.67 -18.01
N GLY A 323 4.02 -12.83 -17.86
CA GLY A 323 2.82 -12.82 -18.72
C GLY A 323 1.51 -12.67 -17.95
N GLY A 324 0.41 -13.04 -18.60
CA GLY A 324 -0.94 -13.04 -18.04
C GLY A 324 -1.77 -11.80 -18.35
N CYS A 325 -1.18 -10.77 -18.98
CA CYS A 325 -1.96 -9.70 -19.57
C CYS A 325 -2.70 -10.21 -20.83
N PRO A 326 -3.99 -9.89 -21.04
CA PRO A 326 -4.64 -10.14 -22.31
C PRO A 326 -3.93 -9.34 -23.43
N LEU A 327 -3.23 -10.06 -24.31
CA LEU A 327 -2.62 -9.51 -25.51
C LEU A 327 -3.70 -9.00 -26.47
#